data_AF-A0A9D6DX55-F1
#
_entry.id   AF-A0A9D6DX55-F1
#
_cell.length_a   1.000
_cell.length_b   1.000
_cell.length_c   1.000
_cell.angle_alpha   90.00
_cell.angle_beta   90.00
_cell.angle_gamma   90.00
#
_symmetry.space_group_name_H-M   'P 1'
#
loop_
_entity.id
_entity.type
_entity.pdbx_description
1 polymer ?
#
loop_
_entity_poly.entity_id
_entity_poly.type
_entity_poly.pdbx_seq_one_letter_code
_entity_poly.pdbx_strand_id
1 'polypeptide(L)'
;MTEEVIQRRVESLGKQRQGRTLNHLMRLLSTRNPAGLKVCALIDKREGRDEAFRPDYVGFNLPGVFVVGYGLDYRQLYRNLPYVGTLKPEIFSRP
;
A
#
# COMPACT_ATOMS: atom_id res chain seq x y z
N MET A 1 -2.19 -24.84 12.77
CA MET A 1 -1.59 -23.54 13.17
C MET A 1 -1.49 -22.69 11.92
N THR A 2 -2.40 -21.75 11.73
CA THR A 2 -2.49 -20.93 10.52
C THR A 2 -1.91 -19.54 10.82
N GLU A 3 -0.86 -19.15 10.09
CA GLU A 3 -0.45 -17.73 10.03
C GLU A 3 -1.50 -16.97 9.21
N GLU A 4 -2.03 -15.86 9.73
CA GLU A 4 -2.87 -14.94 8.95
C GLU A 4 -1.95 -13.94 8.23
N VAL A 5 -1.74 -14.17 6.93
CA VAL A 5 -1.02 -13.22 6.06
C VAL A 5 -2.03 -12.19 5.56
N ILE A 6 -1.90 -10.95 6.03
CA ILE A 6 -2.75 -9.85 5.56
C ILE A 6 -2.11 -9.24 4.31
N GLN A 7 -2.62 -9.60 3.14
CA GLN A 7 -2.24 -8.98 1.87
C GLN A 7 -3.03 -7.68 1.69
N ARG A 8 -2.38 -6.50 1.74
CA ARG A 8 -3.05 -5.23 1.45
C ARG A 8 -2.58 -4.62 0.12
N ARG A 9 -3.55 -4.31 -0.74
CA ARG A 9 -3.40 -3.49 -1.96
C ARG A 9 -3.26 -2.02 -1.56
N VAL A 10 -2.13 -1.39 -1.89
CA VAL A 10 -1.87 0.04 -1.62
C VAL A 10 -2.40 0.86 -2.78
N GLU A 11 -3.63 1.35 -2.73
CA GLU A 11 -4.16 2.22 -3.79
C GLU A 11 -3.44 3.57 -3.80
N SER A 12 -2.85 3.88 -4.94
CA SER A 12 -2.17 5.14 -5.25
C SER A 12 -3.23 6.19 -5.53
N LEU A 13 -3.63 7.01 -4.56
CA LEU A 13 -4.26 8.29 -4.84
C LEU A 13 -3.65 9.36 -3.92
N GLY A 14 -3.40 10.53 -4.50
CA GLY A 14 -2.77 11.69 -3.89
C GLY A 14 -3.38 12.08 -2.54
N LYS A 15 -2.82 11.50 -1.49
CA LYS A 15 -2.69 12.00 -0.12
C LYS A 15 -2.04 10.84 0.59
N GLN A 16 -0.93 11.11 1.27
CA GLN A 16 -0.41 10.27 2.35
C GLN A 16 -1.58 9.80 3.22
N ARG A 17 -2.15 8.61 2.95
CA ARG A 17 -3.01 7.94 3.91
C ARG A 17 -2.04 7.39 4.94
N GLN A 18 -1.61 8.31 5.82
CA GLN A 18 -0.90 8.07 7.08
C GLN A 18 -1.38 6.73 7.63
N GLY A 19 -0.47 5.87 8.09
CA GLY A 19 -0.68 4.46 8.46
C GLY A 19 -1.82 4.13 9.43
N ARG A 20 -2.71 5.07 9.76
CA ARG A 20 -3.91 4.95 10.58
C ARG A 20 -4.81 3.77 10.22
N THR A 21 -5.12 3.54 8.94
CA THR A 21 -6.00 2.42 8.55
C THR A 21 -5.35 1.06 8.80
N LEU A 22 -4.06 0.92 8.48
CA LEU A 22 -3.34 -0.34 8.68
C LEU A 22 -3.04 -0.57 10.16
N ASN A 23 -2.66 0.46 10.90
CA ASN A 23 -2.49 0.40 12.35
C ASN A 23 -3.80 0.02 13.05
N HIS A 24 -4.95 0.53 12.57
CA HIS A 24 -6.25 0.12 13.08
C HIS A 24 -6.55 -1.35 12.80
N LEU A 25 -6.30 -1.82 11.57
CA LEU A 25 -6.48 -3.24 11.22
C LEU A 25 -5.57 -4.16 12.03
N MET A 26 -4.30 -3.79 12.19
CA MET A 26 -3.36 -4.56 13.01
C MET A 26 -3.82 -4.63 14.47
N ARG A 27 -4.28 -3.51 15.05
CA ARG A 27 -4.88 -3.50 16.39
C ARG A 27 -6.12 -4.39 16.47
N LEU A 28 -7.02 -4.29 15.50
CA LEU A 28 -8.26 -5.08 15.45
C LEU A 28 -7.98 -6.58 15.31
N LEU A 29 -7.02 -6.97 14.48
CA LEU A 29 -6.69 -8.38 14.28
C LEU A 29 -5.90 -8.94 15.46
N SER A 30 -5.11 -8.10 16.15
CA SER A 30 -4.41 -8.48 17.38
C SER A 30 -5.38 -8.87 18.51
N THR A 31 -6.60 -8.30 18.57
CA THR A 31 -7.58 -8.67 19.60
C THR A 31 -8.10 -10.10 19.46
N ARG A 32 -7.88 -10.76 18.32
CA ARG A 32 -8.25 -12.16 18.09
C ARG A 32 -7.20 -13.16 18.54
N ASN A 33 -6.12 -12.67 19.16
CA ASN A 33 -4.99 -13.49 19.64
C ASN A 33 -4.41 -14.45 18.58
N PRO A 34 -4.05 -13.94 17.38
CA PRO A 34 -3.44 -14.77 16.35
C PRO A 34 -2.05 -15.25 16.79
N ALA A 35 -1.60 -16.39 16.26
CA ALA A 35 -0.25 -16.91 16.52
C ALA A 35 0.86 -15.98 16.00
N GLY A 36 0.56 -15.17 14.98
CA GLY A 36 1.44 -14.14 14.45
C GLY A 36 0.71 -13.29 13.42
N LEU A 37 1.13 -12.03 13.29
CA LEU A 37 0.67 -11.11 12.26
C LEU A 37 1.89 -10.57 11.52
N LYS A 38 1.86 -10.68 10.19
CA LYS A 38 2.88 -10.11 9.31
C LYS A 38 2.20 -9.31 8.21
N VAL A 39 2.85 -8.23 7.78
CA VAL A 39 2.36 -7.35 6.73
C VAL A 39 3.23 -7.48 5.49
N CYS A 40 2.59 -7.77 4.37
CA CYS A 40 3.20 -7.72 3.05
C CYS A 40 2.67 -6.52 2.27
N ALA A 41 3.58 -5.70 1.74
CA ALA A 41 3.29 -4.57 0.89
C ALA A 41 3.94 -4.75 -0.49
N LEU A 42 3.16 -4.63 -1.55
CA LEU A 42 3.70 -4.66 -2.92
C LEU A 42 4.63 -3.46 -3.18
N ILE A 43 4.23 -2.26 -2.75
CA ILE A 43 4.98 -1.02 -2.91
C ILE A 43 5.04 -0.29 -1.57
N ASP A 44 6.25 0.09 -1.16
CA ASP A 44 6.48 1.01 -0.05
C ASP A 44 7.11 2.30 -0.56
N LYS A 45 6.42 3.43 -0.38
CA LYS A 45 6.94 4.73 -0.84
C LYS A 45 7.97 5.33 0.11
N ARG A 46 8.07 4.85 1.35
CA ARG A 46 8.93 5.32 2.47
C ARG A 46 8.85 6.81 2.85
N GLU A 47 8.65 7.71 1.89
CA GLU A 47 8.51 9.15 2.09
C GLU A 47 7.28 9.45 2.96
N GLY A 48 7.45 10.30 3.98
CA GLY A 48 6.35 10.85 4.77
C GLY A 48 5.67 9.90 5.78
N ARG A 49 6.25 8.73 6.09
CA ARG A 49 5.79 7.94 7.23
C ARG A 49 6.36 8.48 8.54
N ASP A 50 5.49 8.62 9.54
CA ASP A 50 5.92 8.57 10.93
C ASP A 50 6.56 7.19 11.18
N GLU A 51 7.72 7.16 11.83
CA GLU A 51 8.63 5.99 11.95
C GLU A 51 7.98 4.72 12.55
N ALA A 52 6.78 4.82 13.08
CA ALA A 52 6.10 3.78 13.86
C ALA A 52 5.66 2.53 13.08
N PHE A 53 5.71 2.50 11.74
CA PHE A 53 5.21 1.34 10.98
C PHE A 53 6.09 0.95 9.78
N ARG A 54 6.55 -0.31 9.80
CA ARG A 54 7.31 -0.97 8.72
C ARG A 54 6.69 -2.33 8.37
N PRO A 55 6.36 -2.61 7.11
CA PRO A 55 5.94 -3.95 6.66
C PRO A 55 7.08 -4.95 6.82
N ASP A 56 6.73 -6.20 7.15
CA ASP A 56 7.67 -7.32 7.23
C ASP A 56 8.19 -7.72 5.85
N TYR A 57 7.33 -7.61 4.83
CA TYR A 57 7.67 -7.92 3.44
C TYR A 57 7.35 -6.73 2.55
N VAL A 58 8.33 -6.37 1.72
CA VAL A 58 8.20 -5.29 0.74
C VAL A 58 8.62 -5.79 -0.63
N GLY A 59 7.75 -5.64 -1.63
CA GLY A 59 8.07 -5.95 -3.02
C GLY A 59 8.99 -4.91 -3.64
N PHE A 60 8.57 -3.64 -3.64
CA PHE A 60 9.32 -2.54 -4.24
C PHE A 60 9.36 -1.32 -3.32
N ASN A 61 10.52 -0.66 -3.25
CA ASN A 61 10.67 0.64 -2.60
C ASN A 61 10.71 1.73 -3.66
N LEU A 62 9.72 2.63 -3.68
CA LEU A 62 9.54 3.61 -4.76
C LEU A 62 9.25 5.03 -4.19
N PRO A 63 10.27 5.89 -4.05
CA PRO A 63 10.10 7.29 -3.65
C PRO A 63 9.51 8.14 -4.81
N GLY A 64 8.68 9.13 -4.49
CA GLY A 64 8.32 10.22 -5.41
C GLY A 64 7.49 9.91 -6.65
N VAL A 65 7.08 8.66 -6.89
CA VAL A 65 6.34 8.27 -8.11
C VAL A 65 4.89 7.86 -7.84
N PHE A 66 4.02 8.15 -8.81
CA PHE A 66 2.65 7.64 -8.84
C PHE A 66 2.61 6.39 -9.72
N VAL A 67 2.04 5.30 -9.22
CA VAL A 67 2.02 4.01 -9.91
C VAL A 67 0.60 3.47 -10.09
N VAL A 68 0.37 2.80 -11.22
CA VAL A 68 -0.91 2.18 -11.62
C VAL A 68 -0.66 0.77 -12.15
N GLY A 69 -1.72 -0.03 -12.32
CA GLY A 69 -1.61 -1.42 -12.78
C GLY A 69 -1.59 -2.44 -11.63
N TYR A 70 -1.80 -3.71 -11.95
CA TYR A 70 -1.86 -4.79 -10.96
C TYR A 70 -2.88 -4.53 -9.82
N GLY A 71 -4.01 -3.92 -10.15
CA GLY A 71 -5.06 -3.52 -9.23
C GLY A 71 -4.91 -2.10 -8.65
N LEU A 72 -3.77 -1.45 -8.86
CA LEU A 72 -3.55 -0.04 -8.55
C LEU A 72 -4.25 0.82 -9.60
N ASP A 73 -4.91 1.89 -9.17
CA ASP A 73 -5.71 2.72 -10.06
C ASP A 73 -5.37 4.21 -10.00
N TYR A 74 -5.81 4.91 -11.04
CA TYR A 74 -6.04 6.34 -11.01
C TYR A 74 -7.43 6.62 -11.56
N ARG A 75 -8.29 7.25 -10.75
CA ARG A 75 -9.70 7.51 -11.10
C ARG A 75 -10.43 6.25 -11.62
N GLN A 76 -10.24 5.12 -10.94
CA GLN A 76 -10.81 3.82 -11.32
C GLN A 76 -10.26 3.20 -12.63
N LEU A 77 -9.31 3.85 -13.30
CA LEU A 77 -8.69 3.35 -14.52
C LEU A 77 -7.42 2.55 -14.21
N TYR A 78 -6.94 1.78 -15.19
CA TYR A 78 -5.63 1.10 -15.21
C TYR A 78 -5.46 -0.10 -14.27
N ARG A 79 -6.48 -0.52 -13.51
CA ARG A 79 -6.40 -1.67 -12.58
C ARG A 79 -6.00 -2.98 -13.24
N ASN A 80 -6.42 -3.21 -14.48
CA ASN A 80 -6.29 -4.47 -15.21
C ASN A 80 -4.96 -4.61 -15.96
N LEU A 81 -4.06 -3.61 -15.91
CA LEU A 81 -2.75 -3.73 -16.55
C LEU A 81 -1.94 -4.86 -15.88
N PRO A 82 -1.32 -5.77 -16.65
CA PRO A 82 -0.57 -6.90 -16.11
C PRO A 82 0.83 -6.50 -15.60
N TYR A 83 1.12 -5.21 -15.55
CA TYR A 83 2.38 -4.64 -15.09
C TYR A 83 2.12 -3.42 -14.20
N VAL A 84 3.11 -3.06 -13.39
CA VAL A 84 3.12 -1.80 -12.63
C VAL A 84 3.76 -0.73 -13.51
N GLY A 85 3.02 0.35 -13.78
CA GLY A 85 3.49 1.48 -14.58
C GLY A 85 3.50 2.78 -13.77
N THR A 86 4.42 3.68 -14.08
CA THR A 86 4.43 5.05 -13.53
C THR A 86 3.48 5.95 -14.32
N LEU A 87 2.60 6.65 -13.63
CA LEU A 87 1.72 7.64 -14.25
C LEU A 87 2.49 8.95 -14.44
N LYS A 88 2.39 9.57 -15.62
CA LYS A 88 3.06 10.83 -15.88
C LYS A 88 2.39 12.00 -15.11
N PRO A 89 3.16 12.96 -14.57
CA PRO A 89 2.62 14.08 -13.80
C PRO A 89 1.48 14.82 -14.48
N GLU A 90 1.55 15.04 -15.80
CA GLU A 90 0.56 15.84 -16.54
C GLU A 90 -0.87 15.26 -16.48
N ILE A 91 -0.99 13.96 -16.17
CA ILE A 91 -2.28 13.25 -16.06
C ILE A 91 -2.98 13.52 -14.72
N PHE A 92 -2.22 13.83 -13.66
CA PHE A 92 -2.75 14.04 -12.31
C PHE A 92 -2.45 15.42 -11.73
N SER A 93 -1.66 16.24 -12.41
CA SER A 93 -1.40 17.64 -12.05
C SER A 93 -2.36 18.62 -12.73
N ARG A 94 -3.25 18.17 -13.62
CA ARG A 94 -4.31 19.02 -14.18
C ARG A 94 -5.42 19.24 -13.14
N PRO A 95 -5.85 20.49 -12.91
CA PRO A 95 -6.89 20.83 -11.93
C PRO A 95 -8.23 20.15 -12.22
#